data_AF-A0A7K0P605-F1
#
_entry.id   AF-A0A7K0P605-F1
#
_cell.length_a   1.000
_cell.length_b   1.000
_cell.length_c   1.000
_cell.angle_alpha   90.00
_cell.angle_beta   90.00
_cell.angle_gamma   90.00
#
_symmetry.space_group_name_H-M   'P 1'
#
loop_
_entity.id
_entity.type
_entity.pdbx_description
1 polymer ?
#
loop_
_entity_poly.entity_id
_entity_poly.type
_entity_poly.pdbx_seq_one_letter_code
_entity_poly.pdbx_strand_id
1 'polypeptide(L)' 'CSGLRYQLFFDDRSLDGDVVREFGGVGVVTDRMSSPYLSGATIDFVDTIEKQGFTIDNPNAGSSCACGDSFS' A
#
# COMPACT_ATOMS: atom_id res chain seq x y z
N CYS A 1 9.32 17.99 1.18
CA CYS A 1 9.42 16.51 1.14
C CYS A 1 8.45 16.01 0.10
N SER A 2 8.96 15.49 -1.00
CA SER A 2 8.19 15.09 -2.18
C SER A 2 8.48 13.62 -2.41
N GLY A 3 7.60 12.67 -2.15
CA GLY A 3 6.36 12.73 -1.40
C GLY A 3 5.42 11.54 -1.60
N LEU A 4 5.80 10.38 -2.16
CA LEU A 4 4.86 9.28 -2.38
C LEU A 4 4.25 8.82 -1.04
N ARG A 5 2.94 8.97 -0.91
CA ARG A 5 2.17 8.54 0.26
C ARG A 5 1.20 7.46 -0.18
N TYR A 6 1.23 6.34 0.53
CA TYR A 6 0.23 5.30 0.32
C TYR A 6 -1.08 5.72 0.97
N GLN A 7 -2.17 5.53 0.23
CA GLN A 7 -3.50 5.79 0.74
C GLN A 7 -4.32 4.53 0.56
N LEU A 8 -4.77 3.98 1.68
CA LEU A 8 -5.61 2.80 1.73
C LEU A 8 -7.04 3.26 1.95
N PHE A 9 -7.94 2.80 1.09
CA PHE A 9 -9.36 3.04 1.21
C PHE A 9 -10.12 1.74 0.99
N PHE A 10 -11.24 1.62 1.69
CA PHE A 10 -12.25 0.64 1.36
C PHE A 10 -13.15 1.27 0.30
N ASP A 11 -13.08 0.76 -0.93
CA ASP A 11 -14.04 1.06 -1.98
C ASP A 11 -14.72 -0.26 -2.37
N ASP A 12 -16.02 -0.20 -2.63
CA ASP A 12 -16.80 -1.32 -3.17
C ASP A 12 -16.80 -1.32 -4.71
N ARG A 13 -16.20 -0.30 -5.33
CA ARG A 13 -16.11 -0.13 -6.78
C ARG A 13 -14.69 -0.34 -7.27
N SER A 14 -14.54 -1.24 -8.24
CA SER A 14 -13.34 -1.30 -9.09
C SER A 14 -13.59 -0.51 -10.37
N LEU A 15 -12.62 0.31 -10.80
CA LEU A 15 -12.71 1.03 -12.07
C LEU A 15 -12.14 0.18 -13.21
N ASP A 16 -12.59 0.47 -14.44
CA ASP A 16 -12.06 -0.19 -15.63
C ASP A 16 -10.58 0.14 -15.81
N GLY A 17 -9.76 -0.88 -15.69
CA GLY A 17 -8.31 -0.79 -15.83
C GLY A 17 -7.54 -1.08 -14.55
N ASP A 18 -8.22 -1.13 -13.41
CA ASP A 18 -7.61 -1.52 -12.14
C ASP A 18 -7.18 -2.99 -12.16
N VAL A 19 -6.09 -3.25 -11.45
CA VAL A 19 -5.56 -4.58 -11.20
C VAL A 19 -6.12 -5.04 -9.87
N VAL A 20 -6.99 -6.05 -9.91
CA VAL A 20 -7.52 -6.70 -8.71
C VAL A 20 -6.69 -7.94 -8.40
N ARG A 21 -6.25 -8.08 -7.16
CA ARG A 21 -5.51 -9.22 -6.63
C ARG A 21 -6.18 -9.71 -5.36
N GLU A 22 -6.33 -11.02 -5.22
CA GLU A 22 -6.93 -11.62 -4.03
C GLU A 22 -5.84 -12.13 -3.08
N PHE A 23 -5.93 -11.73 -1.80
CA PHE A 23 -5.02 -12.13 -0.74
C PHE A 23 -5.83 -12.62 0.46
N GLY A 24 -5.82 -13.92 0.72
CA GLY A 24 -6.48 -14.49 1.91
C GLY A 24 -7.98 -14.19 2.02
N GLY A 25 -8.67 -14.04 0.89
CA GLY A 25 -10.10 -13.68 0.84
C GLY A 25 -10.37 -12.17 0.85
N VAL A 26 -9.34 -11.33 0.85
CA VAL A 26 -9.44 -9.87 0.70
C VAL A 26 -9.02 -9.49 -0.71
N GLY A 27 -9.91 -8.80 -1.43
CA GLY A 27 -9.59 -8.20 -2.73
C GLY A 27 -8.83 -6.89 -2.54
N VAL A 28 -7.62 -6.81 -3.09
CA VAL A 28 -6.81 -5.60 -3.16
C VAL A 28 -6.88 -5.06 -4.58
N VAL A 29 -7.33 -3.82 -4.72
CA VAL A 29 -7.48 -3.12 -5.99
C VAL A 29 -6.34 -2.12 -6.13
N THR A 30 -5.73 -2.04 -7.30
CA THR A 30 -4.62 -1.12 -7.58
C THR A 30 -4.75 -0.53 -8.97
N ASP A 31 -4.59 0.78 -9.12
CA ASP A 31 -4.57 1.44 -10.43
C ASP A 31 -3.43 0.87 -11.31
N ARG A 32 -3.71 0.66 -12.60
CA ARG A 32 -2.74 0.23 -13.61
C ARG A 32 -1.44 1.04 -13.59
N MET A 33 -1.53 2.35 -13.38
CA MET A 33 -0.36 3.24 -13.36
C MET A 33 0.51 3.00 -12.11
N SER A 34 -0.11 2.63 -10.98
CA SER A 34 0.55 2.37 -9.70
C SER A 34 1.03 0.92 -9.57
N SER A 35 0.42 -0.01 -10.29
CA SER A 35 0.75 -1.44 -10.30
C SER A 35 2.26 -1.75 -10.44
N PRO A 36 3.03 -1.13 -11.37
CA PRO A 36 4.46 -1.41 -11.46
C PRO A 36 5.26 -0.91 -10.25
N TYR A 37 4.83 0.18 -9.60
CA TYR A 37 5.49 0.73 -8.42
C TYR A 37 5.22 -0.09 -7.16
N LEU A 38 4.09 -0.80 -7.12
CA LEU A 38 3.65 -1.66 -6.01
C LEU A 38 4.03 -3.13 -6.24
N SER A 39 4.70 -3.45 -7.36
CA SER A 39 5.07 -4.82 -7.70
C SER A 39 6.09 -5.38 -6.71
N GLY A 40 5.66 -6.33 -5.88
CA GLY A 40 6.49 -6.93 -4.82
C GLY A 40 6.37 -6.22 -3.47
N ALA A 41 5.47 -5.23 -3.34
CA ALA A 41 5.13 -4.65 -2.05
C ALA A 41 4.33 -5.65 -1.19
N THR A 42 4.60 -5.66 0.11
CA THR A 42 3.89 -6.45 1.11
C THR A 42 3.16 -5.51 2.06
N ILE A 43 1.90 -5.82 2.37
CA ILE A 43 1.09 -5.08 3.33
C ILE A 43 0.94 -5.94 4.57
N ASP A 44 1.43 -5.44 5.69
CA ASP A 44 1.32 -6.07 7.00
C ASP A 44 0.44 -5.22 7.92
N PHE A 45 -0.28 -5.85 8.84
CA PHE A 45 -0.99 -5.15 9.90
C PHE A 45 -0.25 -5.37 11.21
N VAL A 46 0.23 -4.28 11.81
CA VAL A 46 0.89 -4.31 13.11
C VAL A 46 -0.12 -3.89 14.15
N ASP A 47 -0.38 -4.78 15.11
CA ASP A 47 -1.26 -4.54 16.26
C ASP A 47 -0.43 -4.68 17.55
N THR A 48 0.35 -3.64 17.85
CA THR A 48 1.10 -3.57 19.10
C THR A 48 0.63 -2.38 19.94
N ILE A 49 0.89 -2.43 21.24
CA ILE A 49 0.54 -1.35 22.19
C ILE A 49 1.13 -0.01 21.75
N GLU A 50 2.28 -0.03 21.08
CA GLU A 50 3.01 1.17 20.63
C GLU A 50 2.63 1.62 19.22
N LYS A 51 2.10 0.71 18.38
CA LYS A 51 1.79 1.01 16.99
C LYS A 51 0.66 0.11 16.48
N GLN A 52 -0.46 0.73 16.12
CA GLN A 52 -1.58 0.07 15.48
C GLN A 52 -1.77 0.64 14.07
N GLY A 53 -1.68 -0.21 13.05
CA GLY A 53 -1.96 0.20 11.68
C GLY A 53 -1.35 -0.68 10.60
N PHE A 54 -1.72 -0.37 9.35
CA PHE A 54 -1.14 -1.00 8.18
C PHE A 54 0.28 -0.46 7.92
N THR A 55 1.22 -1.37 7.75
CA THR A 55 2.59 -1.11 7.31
C THR A 55 2.74 -1.66 5.90
N ILE A 56 3.38 -0.89 5.02
CA ILE A 56 3.64 -1.32 3.65
C ILE A 56 5.15 -1.37 3.47
N ASP A 57 5.66 -2.56 3.23
CA ASP A 57 7.06 -2.78 2.85
C ASP A 57 7.12 -2.89 1.32
N ASN A 58 7.75 -1.91 0.67
CA ASN A 58 7.88 -1.91 -0.78
C ASN A 58 9.36 -1.87 -1.16
N PRO A 59 9.93 -2.93 -1.73
CA PRO A 59 11.34 -2.96 -2.11
C PRO A 59 11.69 -1.93 -3.19
N ASN A 60 10.69 -1.45 -3.94
CA ASN A 60 10.87 -0.39 -4.94
C ASN A 60 10.80 1.03 -4.33
N ALA A 61 10.34 1.16 -3.09
CA ALA A 61 10.29 2.44 -2.39
C ALA A 61 11.63 2.66 -1.66
N GLY A 62 12.44 3.58 -2.17
CA GLY A 62 13.69 3.97 -1.54
C GLY A 62 13.46 4.54 -0.15
N SER A 63 14.01 3.88 0.87
CA SER A 63 13.99 4.28 2.29
C SER A 63 12.60 4.49 2.91
N SER A 64 12.14 3.49 3.64
CA SER A 64 11.05 3.65 4.59
C SER A 64 11.50 4.55 5.75
N CYS A 65 11.32 5.88 5.64
CA CYS A 65 11.48 6.74 6.80
C CYS A 65 10.46 6.32 7.86
N ALA A 66 10.95 5.80 8.97
CA ALA A 66 10.21 5.13 10.05
C ALA A 66 9.26 6.04 10.86
N CYS A 67 8.79 7.13 10.26
CA CYS A 67 8.01 8.19 10.91
C CYS A 67 6.72 8.50 10.13
N GLY A 68 5.95 7.46 9.78
CA GLY A 68 4.50 7.52 9.53
C GLY A 68 3.95 8.36 8.37
N ASP A 69 4.70 9.31 7.83
CA ASP A 69 4.16 10.37 7.01
C ASP A 69 5.17 10.75 5.90
N SER A 70 5.00 10.12 4.73
CA SER A 70 5.56 10.53 3.42
C SER A 70 6.93 9.94 3.02
N PHE A 71 7.00 9.31 1.84
CA PHE A 71 8.25 8.88 1.17
C PHE A 71 8.64 9.84 0.04
N SER A 72 9.85 9.75 -0.52
CA SER A 72 10.31 10.52 -1.70
C SER A 72 10.71 9.63 -2.85
#